data_AF-A0A2E2Y0B1-F1
#
_entry.id   AF-A0A2E2Y0B1-F1
#
_cell.length_a   1.000
_cell.length_b   1.000
_cell.length_c   1.000
_cell.angle_alpha   90.00
_cell.angle_beta   90.00
_cell.angle_gamma   90.00
#
_symmetry.space_group_name_H-M   'P 1'
#
loop_
_entity.id
_entity.type
_entity.pdbx_description
1 polymer ?
#
loop_
_entity_poly.entity_id
_entity_poly.type
_entity_poly.pdbx_seq_one_letter_code
_entity_poly.pdbx_strand_id
1 'polypeptide(L)'
;MAEHINLTQIIKTLPEKSGVYQYFNGDGIIIYVGKAKNIKKRVSSYFTNSHQSGKVKVLVKMIADINCIVTDTELDALLLENNLIKKYQPKYNIQLKDDKSFPWLCIKNEPFPRIISTRHVIKDGSEYFGPYASVRMMKTLMEIVKQLYQIRTCSLNLSQANIKKGKYKVCLEYHLGNCLGPCVDKQAEEDYNNTISQIKRIIKGNISSVIEELKTLMTALADNMEFEKAQLIKEKIELLEKYKSKSTIVNPKIHNVDVISMVKNKNHSYLNFLKVINGSIIQAHTVEVKTKLEETDQEILSYALMDFRNRFDSQAKEVITPFDPDINIPDVTITIPKRGDKKHLLELSERNAKHTMIEKQKQKDLIDPNRHKNRILAQMKKDLRMNVIPSHIECFDNSNFQGDYPVAAMVQFLDTLPNKKGYRHYNIKTVEGPNDFASMEEVVKRRYSRLLHENKSLPQLIIVDGGKGQLSSAVKALKAIGLYGKIAIIGIAKRLEELYFPEDSVPLYIDKTSETLKVIQRMRDEAHRFGITHHRKKFEKGTIKSELTSIEGVGFSTAQKLLWKFKSVKKIRVTSLVDLSNVIGKSKAKIIFSYFNNKDV
;
A
#
# COMPACT_ATOMS: atom_id res chain seq x y z
N MET A 1 33.04 11.47 -17.40
CA MET A 1 31.88 12.28 -16.96
C MET A 1 30.74 11.31 -16.66
N ALA A 2 30.66 10.85 -15.41
CA ALA A 2 29.72 9.82 -15.01
C ALA A 2 28.29 10.37 -15.01
N GLU A 3 27.36 9.54 -15.50
CA GLU A 3 25.94 9.80 -15.60
C GLU A 3 25.36 10.29 -14.26
N HIS A 4 25.04 11.58 -14.16
CA HIS A 4 24.20 12.06 -13.08
C HIS A 4 22.80 11.48 -13.28
N ILE A 5 22.55 10.31 -12.68
CA ILE A 5 21.19 9.78 -12.51
C ILE A 5 20.36 10.88 -11.87
N ASN A 6 19.26 11.25 -12.51
CA ASN A 6 18.47 12.40 -12.13
C ASN A 6 17.77 12.10 -10.79
N LEU A 7 18.38 12.49 -9.66
CA LEU A 7 17.86 12.30 -8.29
C LEU A 7 16.37 12.68 -8.17
N THR A 8 15.91 13.67 -8.94
CA THR A 8 14.49 14.08 -8.96
C THR A 8 13.55 12.99 -9.49
N GLN A 9 14.01 12.12 -10.39
CA GLN A 9 13.25 10.97 -10.86
C GLN A 9 13.20 9.88 -9.78
N ILE A 10 14.32 9.58 -9.12
CA ILE A 10 14.37 8.60 -8.01
C ILE A 10 13.39 9.02 -6.89
N ILE A 11 13.40 10.29 -6.50
CA ILE A 11 12.53 10.81 -5.43
C ILE A 11 11.03 10.62 -5.76
N LYS A 12 10.64 10.76 -7.04
CA LYS A 12 9.25 10.56 -7.46
C LYS A 12 8.81 9.09 -7.36
N THR A 13 9.75 8.15 -7.45
CA THR A 13 9.46 6.71 -7.45
C THR A 13 9.47 6.08 -6.06
N LEU A 14 10.02 6.77 -5.06
CA LEU A 14 10.08 6.30 -3.67
C LEU A 14 8.72 5.90 -3.08
N PRO A 15 8.68 4.92 -2.16
CA PRO A 15 7.45 4.42 -1.57
C PRO A 15 6.87 5.39 -0.52
N GLU A 16 5.54 5.45 -0.44
CA GLU A 16 4.78 6.17 0.59
C GLU A 16 4.51 5.30 1.83
N LYS A 17 5.51 4.51 2.25
CA LYS A 17 5.43 3.59 3.39
C LYS A 17 6.50 3.91 4.45
N SER A 18 6.37 3.28 5.62
CA SER A 18 7.38 3.32 6.67
C SER A 18 8.63 2.55 6.24
N GLY A 19 9.79 2.99 6.70
CA GLY A 19 11.04 2.28 6.47
C GLY A 19 12.28 3.14 6.63
N VAL A 20 13.40 2.62 6.13
CA VAL A 20 14.73 3.24 6.21
C VAL A 20 15.17 3.65 4.82
N TYR A 21 15.77 4.83 4.68
CA TYR A 21 16.41 5.31 3.46
C TYR A 21 17.90 5.50 3.68
N GLN A 22 18.68 5.28 2.63
CA GLN A 22 20.13 5.32 2.62
C GLN A 22 20.59 6.22 1.47
N TYR A 23 21.54 7.11 1.74
CA TYR A 23 22.18 7.95 0.73
C TYR A 23 23.59 7.45 0.46
N PHE A 24 23.95 7.40 -0.81
CA PHE A 24 25.26 6.95 -1.29
C PHE A 24 26.00 8.11 -1.97
N ASN A 25 27.32 8.13 -1.87
CA ASN A 25 28.16 9.05 -2.64
C ASN A 25 28.50 8.48 -4.03
N GLY A 26 29.26 9.24 -4.83
CA GLY A 26 29.71 8.81 -6.17
C GLY A 26 30.55 7.54 -6.20
N ASP A 27 31.15 7.15 -5.07
CA ASP A 27 31.94 5.92 -4.93
C ASP A 27 31.10 4.72 -4.46
N GLY A 28 29.78 4.88 -4.31
CA GLY A 28 28.88 3.83 -3.82
C GLY A 28 28.96 3.57 -2.31
N ILE A 29 29.53 4.49 -1.54
CA ILE A 29 29.64 4.40 -0.07
C ILE A 29 28.43 5.03 0.59
N ILE A 30 27.86 4.36 1.60
CA ILE A 30 26.75 4.91 2.41
C ILE A 30 27.26 6.10 3.23
N ILE A 31 26.71 7.28 2.95
CA ILE A 31 27.07 8.54 3.61
C ILE A 31 26.03 8.99 4.64
N TYR A 32 24.79 8.49 4.53
CA TYR A 32 23.71 8.76 5.48
C TYR A 32 22.66 7.63 5.49
N VAL A 33 22.09 7.35 6.67
CA VAL A 33 20.97 6.44 6.89
C VAL A 33 19.92 7.14 7.74
N GLY A 34 18.64 7.08 7.37
CA GLY A 34 17.56 7.69 8.14
C GLY A 34 16.26 6.89 8.12
N LYS A 35 15.44 7.00 9.17
CA LYS A 35 14.08 6.42 9.22
C LYS A 35 12.98 7.41 8.82
N ALA A 36 11.87 6.90 8.32
CA ALA A 36 10.68 7.69 8.03
C ALA A 36 9.39 6.88 8.20
N LYS A 37 8.32 7.53 8.69
CA LYS A 37 6.94 7.00 8.58
C LYS A 37 6.46 6.95 7.12
N ASN A 38 6.94 7.89 6.32
CA ASN A 38 6.69 7.96 4.89
C ASN A 38 8.00 8.37 4.20
N ILE A 39 8.66 7.39 3.58
CA ILE A 39 9.98 7.57 2.95
C ILE A 39 9.93 8.67 1.90
N LYS A 40 8.98 8.62 0.97
CA LYS A 40 8.86 9.61 -0.11
C LYS A 40 8.73 11.05 0.41
N LYS A 41 7.82 11.31 1.36
CA LYS A 41 7.62 12.65 1.93
C LYS A 41 8.88 13.13 2.67
N ARG A 42 9.53 12.24 3.42
CA ARG A 42 10.73 12.58 4.18
C ARG A 42 11.93 12.85 3.29
N VAL A 43 12.18 12.03 2.29
CA VAL A 43 13.30 12.23 1.35
C VAL A 43 13.05 13.49 0.51
N SER A 44 11.83 13.70 0.01
CA SER A 44 11.48 14.90 -0.77
C SER A 44 11.76 16.20 -0.01
N SER A 45 11.58 16.24 1.32
CA SER A 45 11.84 17.46 2.10
C SER A 45 13.31 17.88 2.14
N TYR A 46 14.26 16.97 1.86
CA TYR A 46 15.68 17.30 1.69
C TYR A 46 15.97 18.00 0.35
N PHE A 47 15.03 18.04 -0.59
CA PHE A 47 15.25 18.62 -1.91
C PHE A 47 14.32 19.81 -2.22
N THR A 48 13.28 20.05 -1.41
CA THR A 48 12.29 21.12 -1.67
C THR A 48 12.49 22.41 -0.87
N ASN A 49 13.22 22.41 0.24
CA ASN A 49 13.29 23.57 1.16
C ASN A 49 14.51 24.46 0.94
N SER A 50 14.29 25.77 0.78
CA SER A 50 15.30 26.84 0.73
C SER A 50 15.98 27.13 2.08
N HIS A 51 15.34 26.74 3.20
CA HIS A 51 15.81 26.93 4.58
C HIS A 51 16.55 25.70 5.14
N GLN A 52 17.57 25.22 4.44
CA GLN A 52 18.42 24.14 4.93
C GLN A 52 19.64 24.66 5.67
N SER A 53 19.99 24.02 6.79
CA SER A 53 21.26 24.26 7.49
C SER A 53 22.45 23.93 6.57
N GLY A 54 23.59 24.60 6.77
CA GLY A 54 24.78 24.40 5.92
C GLY A 54 25.21 22.93 5.80
N LYS A 55 25.08 22.16 6.89
CA LYS A 55 25.37 20.71 6.92
C LYS A 55 24.48 19.90 5.98
N VAL A 56 23.18 20.21 5.94
CA VAL A 56 22.22 19.50 5.07
C VAL A 56 22.49 19.83 3.60
N LYS A 57 22.84 21.07 3.27
CA LYS A 57 23.23 21.46 1.90
C LYS A 57 24.48 20.70 1.42
N VAL A 58 25.46 20.52 2.30
CA VAL A 58 26.67 19.74 1.98
C VAL A 58 26.35 18.26 1.80
N LEU A 59 25.52 17.68 2.67
CA LEU A 59 25.06 16.29 2.51
C LEU A 59 24.36 16.10 1.17
N VAL A 60 23.38 16.94 0.84
CA VAL A 60 22.59 16.83 -0.40
C VAL A 60 23.47 16.90 -1.65
N LYS A 61 24.51 17.74 -1.66
CA LYS A 61 25.47 17.83 -2.77
C LYS A 61 26.29 16.55 -2.98
N MET A 62 26.47 15.72 -1.96
CA MET A 62 27.25 14.48 -2.05
C MET A 62 26.40 13.26 -2.39
N ILE A 63 25.07 13.38 -2.43
CA ILE A 63 24.19 12.26 -2.77
C ILE A 63 24.30 11.98 -4.27
N ALA A 64 24.76 10.79 -4.61
CA ALA A 64 24.72 10.25 -5.96
C ALA A 64 23.57 9.27 -6.16
N ASP A 65 23.21 8.50 -5.12
CA ASP A 65 22.14 7.50 -5.18
C ASP A 65 21.37 7.37 -3.85
N ILE A 66 20.14 6.84 -3.93
CA ILE A 66 19.21 6.69 -2.81
C ILE A 66 18.58 5.29 -2.85
N ASN A 67 18.81 4.48 -1.81
CA ASN A 67 18.10 3.21 -1.61
C ASN A 67 17.15 3.28 -0.41
N CYS A 68 16.14 2.41 -0.41
CA CYS A 68 15.23 2.30 0.73
C CYS A 68 14.84 0.85 1.04
N ILE A 69 14.55 0.60 2.32
CA ILE A 69 14.07 -0.69 2.83
C ILE A 69 12.74 -0.41 3.52
N VAL A 70 11.67 -1.03 3.01
CA VAL A 70 10.30 -0.81 3.51
C VAL A 70 10.04 -1.73 4.70
N THR A 71 9.43 -1.20 5.76
CA THR A 71 9.07 -1.95 6.98
C THR A 71 7.57 -1.85 7.26
N ASP A 72 7.05 -2.74 8.11
CA ASP A 72 5.63 -2.76 8.46
C ASP A 72 5.25 -1.67 9.46
N THR A 73 6.13 -1.39 10.42
CA THR A 73 5.89 -0.34 11.42
C THR A 73 7.01 0.69 11.48
N GLU A 74 6.73 1.82 12.15
CA GLU A 74 7.75 2.83 12.47
C GLU A 74 8.81 2.29 13.45
N LEU A 75 8.41 1.39 14.34
CA LEU A 75 9.32 0.77 15.30
C LEU A 75 10.35 -0.10 14.58
N ASP A 76 9.91 -0.85 13.57
CA ASP A 76 10.79 -1.68 12.74
C ASP A 76 11.76 -0.81 11.94
N ALA A 77 11.29 0.31 11.40
CA ALA A 77 12.14 1.29 10.72
C ALA A 77 13.20 1.87 11.66
N LEU A 78 12.85 2.16 12.91
CA LEU A 78 13.78 2.65 13.93
C LEU A 78 14.85 1.59 14.28
N LEU A 79 14.45 0.33 14.45
CA LEU A 79 15.36 -0.78 14.74
C LEU A 79 16.34 -1.01 13.59
N LEU A 80 15.82 -1.05 12.37
CA LEU A 80 16.61 -1.26 11.16
C LEU A 80 17.59 -0.11 10.91
N GLU A 81 17.15 1.14 11.07
CA GLU A 81 18.02 2.33 10.94
C GLU A 81 19.22 2.22 11.90
N ASN A 82 18.96 1.87 13.15
CA ASN A 82 19.99 1.74 14.18
C ASN A 82 21.05 0.71 13.80
N ASN A 83 20.62 -0.47 13.35
CA ASN A 83 21.50 -1.55 12.93
C ASN A 83 22.37 -1.13 11.75
N LEU A 84 21.78 -0.44 10.77
CA LEU A 84 22.49 0.05 9.58
C LEU A 84 23.49 1.16 9.92
N ILE A 85 23.13 2.10 10.80
CA ILE A 85 24.06 3.14 11.29
C ILE A 85 25.24 2.49 12.02
N LYS A 86 24.98 1.52 12.91
CA LYS A 86 26.05 0.82 13.64
C LYS A 86 27.00 0.07 12.72
N LYS A 87 26.45 -0.60 11.70
CA LYS A 87 27.23 -1.38 10.73
C LYS A 87 28.08 -0.51 9.81
N TYR A 88 27.50 0.55 9.25
CA TYR A 88 28.14 1.34 8.18
C TYR A 88 28.83 2.61 8.68
N GLN A 89 28.57 3.04 9.92
CA GLN A 89 29.11 4.27 10.52
C GLN A 89 29.15 5.47 9.54
N PRO A 90 28.01 5.86 8.93
CA PRO A 90 28.02 6.81 7.82
C PRO A 90 28.47 8.20 8.24
N LYS A 91 29.31 8.84 7.42
CA LYS A 91 29.99 10.12 7.72
C LYS A 91 29.06 11.27 8.15
N TYR A 92 27.88 11.38 7.56
CA TYR A 92 26.94 12.49 7.80
C TYR A 92 25.79 12.13 8.73
N ASN A 93 25.67 10.87 9.14
CA ASN A 93 24.87 10.59 10.31
C ASN A 93 25.50 11.37 11.46
N ILE A 94 24.67 12.13 12.18
CA ILE A 94 25.10 12.70 13.44
C ILE A 94 25.49 11.49 14.29
N GLN A 95 26.80 11.23 14.42
CA GLN A 95 27.31 10.55 15.58
C GLN A 95 26.77 11.39 16.72
N LEU A 96 25.76 10.85 17.41
CA LEU A 96 25.17 11.50 18.56
C LEU A 96 26.35 11.76 19.50
N LYS A 97 26.84 13.01 19.52
CA LYS A 97 27.79 13.49 20.53
C LYS A 97 27.17 13.37 21.92
N ASP A 98 25.84 13.29 21.97
CA ASP A 98 25.13 12.77 23.12
C ASP A 98 25.22 11.26 23.15
N ASP A 99 25.95 10.77 24.13
CA ASP A 99 25.72 9.50 24.81
C ASP A 99 24.26 9.36 25.31
N LYS A 100 23.29 9.31 24.40
CA LYS A 100 22.03 8.61 24.67
C LYS A 100 22.32 7.13 24.49
N SER A 101 23.27 6.65 25.30
CA SER A 101 23.65 5.25 25.35
C SER A 101 22.36 4.48 25.58
N PHE A 102 22.08 3.56 24.65
CA PHE A 102 20.87 2.76 24.69
C PHE A 102 20.76 2.11 26.07
N PRO A 103 19.57 2.05 26.65
CA PRO A 103 19.42 1.41 27.94
C PRO A 103 19.68 -0.09 27.78
N TRP A 104 20.46 -0.63 28.70
CA TRP A 104 20.82 -2.02 28.89
C TRP A 104 20.15 -2.52 30.16
N LEU A 105 19.77 -3.78 30.16
CA LEU A 105 19.52 -4.50 31.41
C LEU A 105 20.84 -5.09 31.88
N CYS A 106 21.24 -4.74 33.09
CA CYS A 106 22.44 -5.24 33.73
C CYS A 106 22.04 -6.13 34.90
N ILE A 107 22.51 -7.37 34.88
CA ILE A 107 22.48 -8.27 36.02
C ILE A 107 23.84 -8.16 36.72
N LYS A 108 23.85 -7.56 37.90
CA LYS A 108 25.07 -7.28 38.65
C LYS A 108 25.78 -8.55 39.10
N ASN A 109 27.10 -8.56 39.00
CA ASN A 109 27.93 -9.63 39.58
C ASN A 109 28.14 -9.39 41.09
N GLU A 110 27.13 -9.74 41.88
CA GLU A 110 27.12 -9.57 43.34
C GLU A 110 26.24 -10.66 43.99
N PRO A 111 26.44 -10.97 45.29
CA PRO A 111 25.56 -11.90 46.00
C PRO A 111 24.10 -11.44 45.93
N PHE A 112 23.20 -12.37 45.60
CA PHE A 112 21.81 -12.13 45.21
C PHE A 112 21.69 -11.05 44.11
N PRO A 113 22.11 -11.35 42.85
CA PRO A 113 22.25 -10.37 41.77
C PRO A 113 21.06 -9.42 41.55
N ARG A 114 21.30 -8.09 41.53
CA ARG A 114 20.29 -7.12 41.11
C ARG A 114 20.16 -7.04 39.60
N ILE A 115 18.95 -6.75 39.14
CA ILE A 115 18.64 -6.42 37.75
C ILE A 115 18.34 -4.92 37.66
N ILE A 116 19.21 -4.18 36.97
CA ILE A 116 19.11 -2.73 36.85
C ILE A 116 19.10 -2.29 35.38
N SER A 117 18.45 -1.17 35.11
CA SER A 117 18.58 -0.47 33.83
C SER A 117 19.78 0.48 33.90
N THR A 118 20.74 0.33 32.99
CA THR A 118 21.90 1.22 32.88
C THR A 118 22.13 1.66 31.44
N ARG A 119 22.77 2.81 31.26
CA ARG A 119 23.21 3.29 29.94
C ARG A 119 24.69 3.00 29.70
N HIS A 120 25.45 2.77 30.77
CA HIS A 120 26.88 2.50 30.72
C HIS A 120 27.15 1.02 30.95
N VAL A 121 27.88 0.42 30.02
CA VAL A 121 28.44 -0.94 30.15
C VAL A 121 29.80 -0.81 30.84
N ILE A 122 29.94 -1.44 32.00
CA ILE A 122 31.17 -1.44 32.79
C ILE A 122 31.72 -2.86 32.75
N LYS A 123 33.03 -3.03 32.58
CA LYS A 123 33.68 -4.36 32.63
C LYS A 123 33.92 -4.78 34.08
N ASP A 124 32.86 -4.90 34.87
CA ASP A 124 32.89 -5.28 36.30
C ASP A 124 32.51 -6.76 36.54
N GLY A 125 32.41 -7.55 35.46
CA GLY A 125 31.94 -8.95 35.49
C GLY A 125 30.42 -9.10 35.47
N SER A 126 29.65 -8.01 35.51
CA SER A 126 28.19 -8.05 35.36
C SER A 126 27.77 -8.44 33.95
N GLU A 127 26.60 -9.05 33.84
CA GLU A 127 26.03 -9.43 32.54
C GLU A 127 25.13 -8.32 31.99
N TYR A 128 25.37 -7.90 30.75
CA TYR A 128 24.64 -6.83 30.09
C TYR A 128 23.82 -7.37 28.92
N PHE A 129 22.53 -7.02 28.90
CA PHE A 129 21.55 -7.44 27.90
C PHE A 129 20.97 -6.21 27.22
N GLY A 130 21.02 -6.19 25.89
CA GLY A 130 20.67 -5.01 25.09
C GLY A 130 21.62 -4.86 23.90
N PRO A 131 21.65 -3.67 23.27
CA PRO A 131 20.95 -2.43 23.62
C PRO A 131 19.45 -2.45 23.27
N TYR A 132 18.58 -1.96 24.16
CA TYR A 132 17.14 -1.85 23.88
C TYR A 132 16.82 -0.56 23.11
N ALA A 133 16.14 -0.68 21.95
CA ALA A 133 15.79 0.48 21.13
C ALA A 133 14.66 1.35 21.72
N SER A 134 13.86 0.80 22.62
CA SER A 134 12.79 1.50 23.31
C SER A 134 12.94 1.34 24.81
N VAL A 135 13.13 2.46 25.52
CA VAL A 135 13.09 2.51 26.99
C VAL A 135 11.77 1.93 27.51
N ARG A 136 10.67 2.15 26.78
CA ARG A 136 9.35 1.62 27.13
C ARG A 136 9.33 0.09 27.05
N MET A 137 9.89 -0.50 25.99
CA MET A 137 9.99 -1.96 25.84
C MET A 137 10.84 -2.59 26.94
N MET A 138 11.99 -1.99 27.26
CA MET A 138 12.84 -2.46 28.36
C MET A 138 12.13 -2.33 29.71
N LYS A 139 11.43 -1.21 29.97
CA LYS A 139 10.64 -1.04 31.19
C LYS A 139 9.53 -2.08 31.29
N THR A 140 8.82 -2.37 30.18
CA THR A 140 7.81 -3.43 30.13
C THR A 140 8.41 -4.80 30.41
N LEU A 141 9.60 -5.11 29.87
CA LEU A 141 10.30 -6.35 30.18
C LEU A 141 10.67 -6.44 31.67
N MET A 142 11.14 -5.34 32.26
CA MET A 142 11.42 -5.26 33.70
C MET A 142 10.17 -5.40 34.56
N GLU A 143 9.05 -4.82 34.14
CA GLU A 143 7.75 -4.96 34.81
C GLU A 143 7.27 -6.41 34.76
N ILE A 144 7.40 -7.07 33.61
CA ILE A 144 7.10 -8.50 33.46
C ILE A 144 7.97 -9.31 34.43
N VAL A 145 9.29 -9.09 34.44
CA VAL A 145 10.20 -9.80 35.36
C VAL A 145 9.79 -9.61 36.83
N LYS A 146 9.43 -8.38 37.23
CA LYS A 146 8.98 -8.07 38.59
C LYS A 146 7.63 -8.71 38.95
N GLN A 147 6.74 -8.88 37.98
CA GLN A 147 5.45 -9.57 38.19
C GLN A 147 5.62 -11.09 38.27
N LEU A 148 6.59 -11.64 37.54
CA LEU A 148 6.84 -13.08 37.50
C LEU A 148 7.66 -13.57 38.70
N TYR A 149 8.62 -12.77 39.16
CA TYR A 149 9.63 -13.18 40.15
C TYR A 149 9.84 -12.13 41.24
N GLN A 150 10.03 -12.62 42.46
CA GLN A 150 10.22 -11.82 43.67
C GLN A 150 11.69 -11.41 43.82
N ILE A 151 12.13 -10.47 42.99
CA ILE A 151 13.51 -10.01 42.95
C ILE A 151 13.77 -8.85 43.90
N ARG A 152 14.96 -8.82 44.53
CA ARG A 152 15.39 -7.67 45.32
C ARG A 152 15.61 -6.44 44.44
N THR A 153 15.21 -5.28 44.95
CA THR A 153 15.48 -3.96 44.35
C THR A 153 16.42 -3.11 45.21
N CYS A 154 16.66 -3.52 46.47
CA CYS A 154 17.45 -2.78 47.44
C CYS A 154 18.95 -2.80 47.10
N SER A 155 19.66 -1.70 47.38
CA SER A 155 21.09 -1.54 47.12
C SER A 155 22.00 -2.06 48.24
N LEU A 156 21.50 -2.93 49.10
CA LEU A 156 22.24 -3.47 50.26
C LEU A 156 23.34 -4.45 49.81
N ASN A 157 24.49 -4.42 50.48
CA ASN A 157 25.57 -5.38 50.27
C ASN A 157 25.28 -6.67 51.07
N LEU A 158 24.65 -7.63 50.42
CA LEU A 158 24.25 -8.92 50.99
C LEU A 158 25.37 -9.97 50.97
N SER A 159 26.61 -9.57 51.31
CA SER A 159 27.66 -10.54 51.60
C SER A 159 27.30 -11.40 52.81
N GLN A 160 27.71 -12.68 52.80
CA GLN A 160 27.45 -13.62 53.89
C GLN A 160 27.89 -13.07 55.26
N ALA A 161 28.99 -12.30 55.31
CA ALA A 161 29.47 -11.68 56.54
C ALA A 161 28.50 -10.61 57.10
N ASN A 162 27.84 -9.83 56.23
CA ASN A 162 26.88 -8.81 56.68
C ASN A 162 25.54 -9.41 57.09
N ILE A 163 25.11 -10.48 56.42
CA ILE A 163 23.89 -11.22 56.77
C ILE A 163 24.06 -11.90 58.12
N LYS A 164 25.17 -12.63 58.34
CA LYS A 164 25.47 -13.28 59.63
C LYS A 164 25.58 -12.31 60.79
N LYS A 165 26.03 -11.07 60.54
CA LYS A 165 26.08 -9.99 61.55
C LYS A 165 24.71 -9.38 61.88
N GLY A 166 23.63 -9.80 61.23
CA GLY A 166 22.28 -9.25 61.47
C GLY A 166 22.16 -7.76 61.15
N LYS A 167 22.99 -7.25 60.21
CA LYS A 167 23.13 -5.81 59.96
C LYS A 167 21.88 -5.15 59.37
N TYR A 168 21.01 -5.93 58.74
CA TYR A 168 19.87 -5.43 57.96
C TYR A 168 18.53 -5.89 58.54
N LYS A 169 17.49 -5.13 58.21
CA LYS A 169 16.09 -5.47 58.52
C LYS A 169 15.32 -5.68 57.21
N VAL A 170 14.19 -6.38 57.30
CA VAL A 170 13.26 -6.52 56.17
C VAL A 170 12.69 -5.16 55.78
N CYS A 171 12.49 -4.95 54.49
CA CYS A 171 12.00 -3.69 53.93
C CYS A 171 10.54 -3.84 53.47
N LEU A 172 9.92 -2.74 53.03
CA LEU A 172 8.54 -2.74 52.56
C LEU A 172 8.29 -3.73 51.42
N GLU A 173 9.24 -3.89 50.49
CA GLU A 173 9.11 -4.86 49.38
C GLU A 173 8.96 -6.30 49.86
N TYR A 174 9.54 -6.66 51.01
CA TYR A 174 9.32 -7.97 51.63
C TYR A 174 7.89 -8.10 52.16
N HIS A 175 7.41 -7.08 52.87
CA HIS A 175 6.04 -7.07 53.40
C HIS A 175 4.96 -7.03 52.31
N LEU A 176 5.27 -6.45 51.15
CA LEU A 176 4.41 -6.45 49.96
C LEU A 176 4.51 -7.75 49.15
N GLY A 177 5.43 -8.66 49.48
CA GLY A 177 5.61 -9.92 48.76
C GLY A 177 6.41 -9.83 47.46
N ASN A 178 7.06 -8.69 47.18
CA ASN A 178 7.88 -8.47 45.98
C ASN A 178 9.33 -8.99 46.13
N CYS A 179 9.73 -9.38 47.33
CA CYS A 179 11.07 -9.88 47.66
C CYS A 179 10.97 -10.91 48.79
N LEU A 180 11.74 -12.00 48.75
CA LEU A 180 11.73 -13.04 49.79
C LEU A 180 12.63 -12.75 51.00
N GLY A 181 13.26 -11.58 51.04
CA GLY A 181 14.03 -11.13 52.19
C GLY A 181 15.41 -11.77 52.38
N PRO A 182 16.25 -11.88 51.32
CA PRO A 182 17.61 -12.41 51.47
C PRO A 182 18.50 -11.57 52.40
N CYS A 183 18.11 -10.32 52.71
CA CYS A 183 18.84 -9.44 53.62
C CYS A 183 18.90 -9.93 55.07
N VAL A 184 17.99 -10.82 55.46
CA VAL A 184 17.87 -11.41 56.79
C VAL A 184 17.92 -12.94 56.74
N ASP A 185 18.56 -13.50 55.70
CA ASP A 185 18.76 -14.94 55.51
C ASP A 185 17.47 -15.78 55.33
N LYS A 186 16.36 -15.14 54.90
CA LYS A 186 15.08 -15.82 54.64
C LYS A 186 14.99 -16.52 53.29
N GLN A 187 16.02 -16.40 52.45
CA GLN A 187 16.10 -17.03 51.13
C GLN A 187 17.54 -17.48 50.89
N ALA A 188 17.71 -18.74 50.48
CA ALA A 188 19.02 -19.27 50.09
C ALA A 188 19.54 -18.62 48.80
N GLU A 189 20.85 -18.44 48.71
CA GLU A 189 21.49 -17.84 47.54
C GLU A 189 21.32 -18.71 46.28
N GLU A 190 21.33 -20.03 46.42
CA GLU A 190 21.13 -21.00 45.34
C GLU A 190 19.73 -20.85 44.69
N ASP A 191 18.69 -20.76 45.51
CA ASP A 191 17.31 -20.56 45.04
C ASP A 191 17.14 -19.23 44.30
N TYR A 192 17.81 -18.18 44.79
CA TYR A 192 17.82 -16.89 44.13
C TYR A 192 18.54 -16.95 42.77
N ASN A 193 19.67 -17.66 42.70
CA ASN A 193 20.43 -17.81 41.46
C ASN A 193 19.70 -18.66 40.41
N ASN A 194 18.92 -19.65 40.82
CA ASN A 194 18.00 -20.37 39.94
C ASN A 194 16.95 -19.43 39.33
N THR A 195 16.38 -18.55 40.16
CA THR A 195 15.45 -17.50 39.70
C THR A 195 16.12 -16.55 38.69
N ILE A 196 17.34 -16.09 38.97
CA ILE A 196 18.12 -15.24 38.05
C ILE A 196 18.40 -15.96 36.72
N SER A 197 18.69 -17.25 36.75
CA SER A 197 18.95 -18.06 35.54
C SER A 197 17.71 -18.16 34.65
N GLN A 198 16.52 -18.31 35.23
CA GLN A 198 15.26 -18.27 34.48
C GLN A 198 15.01 -16.88 33.88
N ILE A 199 15.26 -15.82 34.64
CA ILE A 199 15.14 -14.44 34.14
C ILE A 199 16.08 -14.18 32.96
N LYS A 200 17.32 -14.69 33.01
CA LYS A 200 18.27 -14.62 31.88
C LYS A 200 17.69 -15.26 30.62
N ARG A 201 16.98 -16.39 30.73
CA ARG A 201 16.32 -17.05 29.58
C ARG A 201 15.22 -16.17 28.97
N ILE A 202 14.41 -15.51 29.80
CA ILE A 202 13.38 -14.57 29.35
C ILE A 202 14.02 -13.36 28.64
N ILE A 203 15.05 -12.77 29.22
CA ILE A 203 15.75 -11.60 28.68
C ILE A 203 16.47 -11.94 27.35
N LYS A 204 17.02 -13.14 27.20
CA LYS A 204 17.58 -13.65 25.93
C LYS A 204 16.50 -14.02 24.89
N GLY A 205 15.23 -13.87 25.24
CA GLY A 205 14.08 -14.04 24.35
C GLY A 205 13.63 -15.49 24.14
N ASN A 206 14.10 -16.43 24.96
CA ASN A 206 13.60 -17.80 25.02
C ASN A 206 12.25 -17.89 25.76
N ILE A 207 11.31 -17.01 25.43
CA ILE A 207 10.00 -16.92 26.10
C ILE A 207 9.18 -18.19 25.89
N SER A 208 9.32 -18.83 24.73
CA SER A 208 8.57 -20.06 24.43
C SER A 208 9.00 -21.24 25.31
N SER A 209 10.29 -21.40 25.64
CA SER A 209 10.72 -22.49 26.52
C SER A 209 10.25 -22.26 27.96
N VAL A 210 10.25 -20.99 28.40
CA VAL A 210 9.74 -20.61 29.73
C VAL A 210 8.23 -20.85 29.84
N ILE A 211 7.46 -20.56 28.78
CA ILE A 211 6.02 -20.87 28.77
C ILE A 211 5.78 -22.39 28.88
N GLU A 212 6.55 -23.23 28.19
CA GLU A 212 6.40 -24.70 28.29
C GLU A 212 6.79 -25.23 29.68
N GLU A 213 7.86 -24.72 30.28
CA GLU A 213 8.25 -25.03 31.66
C GLU A 213 7.14 -24.64 32.65
N LEU A 214 6.55 -23.44 32.49
CA LEU A 214 5.44 -22.98 33.34
C LEU A 214 4.17 -23.78 33.12
N LYS A 215 3.86 -24.21 31.88
CA LYS A 215 2.71 -25.09 31.60
C LYS A 215 2.86 -26.43 32.30
N THR A 216 4.05 -27.02 32.24
CA THR A 216 4.38 -28.29 32.90
C THR A 216 4.26 -28.16 34.42
N LEU A 217 4.73 -27.05 35.00
CA LEU A 217 4.59 -26.76 36.42
C LEU A 217 3.13 -26.54 36.83
N MET A 218 2.36 -25.81 36.01
CA MET A 218 0.94 -25.57 36.24
C MET A 218 0.15 -26.88 36.24
N THR A 219 0.42 -27.78 35.28
CA THR A 219 -0.23 -29.10 35.23
C THR A 219 0.15 -29.94 36.44
N ALA A 220 1.43 -29.97 36.83
CA ALA A 220 1.85 -30.72 38.01
C ALA A 220 1.20 -30.20 39.31
N LEU A 221 1.06 -28.88 39.46
CA LEU A 221 0.36 -28.28 40.60
C LEU A 221 -1.15 -28.58 40.57
N ALA A 222 -1.77 -28.60 39.39
CA ALA A 222 -3.17 -28.96 39.23
C ALA A 222 -3.41 -30.45 39.53
N ASP A 223 -2.50 -31.33 39.11
CA ASP A 223 -2.53 -32.77 39.41
C ASP A 223 -2.40 -33.03 40.92
N ASN A 224 -1.61 -32.20 41.62
CA ASN A 224 -1.49 -32.22 43.09
C ASN A 224 -2.65 -31.50 43.81
N MET A 225 -3.71 -31.08 43.10
CA MET A 225 -4.86 -30.33 43.63
C MET A 225 -4.50 -28.97 44.26
N GLU A 226 -3.34 -28.40 43.93
CA GLU A 226 -2.87 -27.08 44.39
C GLU A 226 -3.37 -25.95 43.47
N PHE A 227 -4.69 -25.82 43.33
CA PHE A 227 -5.32 -24.95 42.32
C PHE A 227 -4.97 -23.46 42.46
N GLU A 228 -4.78 -22.95 43.68
CA GLU A 228 -4.39 -21.56 43.90
C GLU A 228 -3.01 -21.27 43.31
N LYS A 229 -2.04 -22.18 43.51
CA LYS A 229 -0.70 -22.04 42.94
C LYS A 229 -0.73 -22.25 41.43
N ALA A 230 -1.53 -23.20 40.94
CA ALA A 230 -1.72 -23.41 39.50
C ALA A 230 -2.30 -22.17 38.82
N GLN A 231 -3.28 -21.50 39.43
CA GLN A 231 -3.86 -20.25 38.93
C GLN A 231 -2.83 -19.12 38.86
N LEU A 232 -1.97 -18.98 39.87
CA LEU A 232 -0.86 -18.02 39.82
C LEU A 232 0.10 -18.30 38.65
N ILE A 233 0.42 -19.58 38.38
CA ILE A 233 1.25 -19.94 37.22
C ILE A 233 0.53 -19.66 35.89
N LYS A 234 -0.78 -19.90 35.82
CA LYS A 234 -1.60 -19.58 34.63
C LYS A 234 -1.58 -18.10 34.28
N GLU A 235 -1.75 -17.22 35.27
CA GLU A 235 -1.67 -15.77 35.07
C GLU A 235 -0.30 -15.32 34.53
N LYS A 236 0.78 -15.96 35.01
CA LYS A 236 2.13 -15.75 34.49
C LYS A 236 2.26 -16.17 33.02
N ILE A 237 1.65 -17.28 32.61
CA ILE A 237 1.63 -17.76 31.22
C ILE A 237 0.89 -16.77 30.33
N GLU A 238 -0.30 -16.33 30.71
CA GLU A 238 -1.12 -15.39 29.93
C GLU A 238 -0.40 -14.05 29.70
N LEU A 239 0.31 -13.55 30.72
CA LEU A 239 1.12 -12.35 30.63
C LEU A 239 2.24 -12.49 29.58
N LEU A 240 2.93 -13.62 29.55
CA LEU A 240 3.99 -13.93 28.59
C LEU A 240 3.46 -14.13 27.16
N GLU A 241 2.31 -14.77 27.00
CA GLU A 241 1.65 -14.97 25.70
C GLU A 241 1.15 -13.64 25.09
N LYS A 242 0.62 -12.73 25.93
CA LYS A 242 0.23 -11.37 25.51
C LYS A 242 1.42 -10.51 25.08
N TYR A 243 2.61 -10.74 25.65
CA TYR A 243 3.84 -10.07 25.21
C TYR A 243 4.33 -10.62 23.86
N LYS A 244 4.32 -11.95 23.68
CA LYS A 244 4.73 -12.63 22.43
C LYS A 244 3.93 -12.15 21.21
N SER A 245 2.63 -11.92 21.36
CA SER A 245 1.74 -11.51 20.25
C SER A 245 1.94 -10.06 19.76
N LYS A 246 2.63 -9.20 20.51
CA LYS A 246 2.83 -7.77 20.16
C LYS A 246 4.17 -7.44 19.52
N SER A 247 5.13 -8.36 19.50
CA SER A 247 6.50 -8.13 19.04
C SER A 247 6.79 -8.98 17.80
N THR A 248 6.31 -8.54 16.63
CA THR A 248 6.38 -9.32 15.38
C THR A 248 7.76 -9.36 14.72
N ILE A 249 8.74 -8.59 15.20
CA ILE A 249 10.12 -8.63 14.67
C ILE A 249 11.13 -8.64 15.82
N VAL A 250 11.15 -9.72 16.59
CA VAL A 250 12.39 -10.34 17.09
C VAL A 250 12.01 -11.78 17.43
N ASN A 251 12.28 -12.74 16.54
CA ASN A 251 12.35 -14.13 16.99
C ASN A 251 13.82 -14.48 17.22
N PRO A 252 14.29 -14.52 18.47
CA PRO A 252 15.66 -14.88 18.78
C PRO A 252 15.96 -16.36 18.51
N LYS A 253 14.97 -17.20 18.17
CA LYS A 253 15.21 -18.58 17.67
C LYS A 253 15.82 -18.60 16.26
N ILE A 254 15.77 -17.49 15.51
CA ILE A 254 16.34 -17.41 14.17
C ILE A 254 17.77 -16.85 14.30
N HIS A 255 18.72 -17.76 14.47
CA HIS A 255 20.14 -17.44 14.51
C HIS A 255 20.76 -17.58 13.12
N ASN A 256 21.20 -16.46 12.55
CA ASN A 256 22.05 -16.39 11.35
C ASN A 256 21.44 -17.13 10.14
N VAL A 257 20.41 -16.50 9.55
CA VAL A 257 19.74 -17.01 8.35
C VAL A 257 19.82 -16.01 7.21
N ASP A 258 19.92 -16.53 6.00
CA ASP A 258 19.72 -15.76 4.78
C ASP A 258 18.29 -15.93 4.31
N VAL A 259 17.71 -14.88 3.75
CA VAL A 259 16.38 -14.92 3.12
C VAL A 259 16.54 -14.42 1.70
N ILE A 260 16.10 -15.22 0.73
CA ILE A 260 16.08 -14.83 -0.67
C ILE A 260 14.67 -15.00 -1.22
N SER A 261 14.22 -14.03 -2.01
CA SER A 261 12.88 -14.06 -2.62
C SER A 261 12.94 -13.54 -4.05
N MET A 262 12.04 -14.01 -4.90
CA MET A 262 11.94 -13.59 -6.29
C MET A 262 10.54 -13.09 -6.63
N VAL A 263 10.46 -12.00 -7.39
CA VAL A 263 9.23 -11.46 -7.98
C VAL A 263 9.44 -11.25 -9.47
N LYS A 264 8.60 -11.85 -10.31
CA LYS A 264 8.74 -11.84 -11.77
C LYS A 264 7.81 -10.82 -12.45
N ASN A 265 8.31 -10.20 -13.51
CA ASN A 265 7.57 -9.41 -14.50
C ASN A 265 7.90 -9.95 -15.90
N LYS A 266 7.13 -9.58 -16.94
CA LYS A 266 7.17 -10.18 -18.30
C LYS A 266 8.58 -10.53 -18.82
N ASN A 267 9.56 -9.62 -18.65
CA ASN A 267 10.94 -9.82 -19.14
C ASN A 267 12.02 -9.58 -18.06
N HIS A 268 11.64 -9.38 -16.79
CA HIS A 268 12.58 -9.04 -15.72
C HIS A 268 12.16 -9.74 -14.41
N SER A 269 13.13 -10.30 -13.70
CA SER A 269 12.97 -10.87 -12.37
C SER A 269 13.66 -9.98 -11.35
N TYR A 270 13.00 -9.74 -10.21
CA TYR A 270 13.52 -8.93 -9.11
C TYR A 270 13.79 -9.85 -7.93
N LEU A 271 15.06 -9.93 -7.53
CA LEU A 271 15.53 -10.81 -6.47
C LEU A 271 15.92 -9.96 -5.25
N ASN A 272 15.34 -10.25 -4.10
CA ASN A 272 15.71 -9.61 -2.84
C ASN A 272 16.44 -10.60 -1.94
N PHE A 273 17.46 -10.10 -1.25
CA PHE A 273 18.26 -10.80 -0.26
C PHE A 273 18.22 -10.05 1.06
N LEU A 274 17.93 -10.75 2.16
CA LEU A 274 18.06 -10.27 3.52
C LEU A 274 19.04 -11.15 4.31
N LYS A 275 20.03 -10.54 4.97
CA LYS A 275 20.90 -11.23 5.93
C LYS A 275 20.40 -10.95 7.34
N VAL A 276 20.04 -12.00 8.08
CA VAL A 276 19.45 -11.90 9.42
C VAL A 276 20.36 -12.55 10.45
N ILE A 277 20.89 -11.77 11.39
CA ILE A 277 21.73 -12.26 12.49
C ILE A 277 21.02 -11.99 13.81
N ASN A 278 20.87 -13.02 14.66
CA ASN A 278 20.19 -12.95 15.96
C ASN A 278 18.81 -12.27 15.89
N GLY A 279 17.99 -12.69 14.91
CA GLY A 279 16.65 -12.12 14.69
C GLY A 279 16.62 -10.68 14.15
N SER A 280 17.76 -10.07 13.85
CA SER A 280 17.86 -8.71 13.32
C SER A 280 18.35 -8.70 11.86
N ILE A 281 17.68 -7.92 11.00
CA ILE A 281 18.09 -7.71 9.61
C ILE A 281 19.31 -6.77 9.62
N ILE A 282 20.43 -7.25 9.10
CA ILE A 282 21.69 -6.50 9.03
C ILE A 282 22.03 -6.06 7.60
N GLN A 283 21.46 -6.71 6.58
CA GLN A 283 21.57 -6.34 5.17
C GLN A 283 20.25 -6.61 4.46
N ALA A 284 19.95 -5.75 3.50
CA ALA A 284 18.89 -5.94 2.52
C ALA A 284 19.39 -5.44 1.17
N HIS A 285 19.19 -6.22 0.12
CA HIS A 285 19.59 -5.83 -1.24
C HIS A 285 18.60 -6.39 -2.26
N THR A 286 18.19 -5.58 -3.24
CA THR A 286 17.37 -6.04 -4.37
C THR A 286 18.12 -5.87 -5.69
N VAL A 287 18.12 -6.88 -6.55
CA VAL A 287 18.70 -6.85 -7.90
C VAL A 287 17.62 -7.09 -8.95
N GLU A 288 17.71 -6.37 -10.08
CA GLU A 288 16.92 -6.64 -11.29
C GLU A 288 17.76 -7.52 -12.23
N VAL A 289 17.20 -8.66 -12.64
CA VAL A 289 17.81 -9.59 -13.59
C VAL A 289 16.91 -9.68 -14.82
N LYS A 290 17.49 -9.57 -16.01
CA LYS A 290 16.76 -9.72 -17.27
C LYS A 290 16.58 -11.20 -17.57
N THR A 291 15.34 -11.67 -17.51
CA THR A 291 15.01 -13.08 -17.75
C THR A 291 15.12 -13.39 -19.24
N LYS A 292 15.93 -14.39 -19.61
CA LYS A 292 15.87 -14.97 -20.96
C LYS A 292 14.70 -15.94 -21.03
N LEU A 293 14.16 -16.18 -22.24
CA LEU A 293 12.96 -17.01 -22.45
C LEU A 293 13.15 -18.48 -22.05
N GLU A 294 14.40 -18.94 -21.91
CA GLU A 294 14.76 -20.35 -21.67
C GLU A 294 15.17 -20.65 -20.22
N GLU A 295 15.37 -19.63 -19.37
CA GLU A 295 15.81 -19.83 -17.97
C GLU A 295 14.62 -20.13 -17.06
N THR A 296 14.75 -21.18 -16.25
CA THR A 296 13.71 -21.55 -15.28
C THR A 296 13.78 -20.66 -14.02
N ASP A 297 12.66 -20.54 -13.31
CA ASP A 297 12.59 -19.77 -12.07
C ASP A 297 13.54 -20.33 -10.98
N GLN A 298 13.85 -21.62 -11.03
CA GLN A 298 14.78 -22.31 -10.13
C GLN A 298 16.23 -21.94 -10.43
N GLU A 299 16.64 -21.96 -11.70
CA GLU A 299 17.99 -21.56 -12.14
C GLU A 299 18.31 -20.11 -11.77
N ILE A 300 17.33 -19.21 -11.93
CA ILE A 300 17.51 -17.79 -11.58
C ILE A 300 17.70 -17.63 -10.07
N LEU A 301 16.91 -18.36 -9.28
CA LEU A 301 17.00 -18.29 -7.82
C LEU A 301 18.30 -18.90 -7.29
N SER A 302 18.77 -20.02 -7.87
CA SER A 302 20.01 -20.68 -7.47
C SER A 302 21.24 -19.83 -7.82
N TYR A 303 21.28 -19.24 -9.02
CA TYR A 303 22.32 -18.29 -9.41
C TYR A 303 22.37 -17.09 -8.45
N ALA A 304 21.21 -16.49 -8.17
CA ALA A 304 21.12 -15.35 -7.27
C ALA A 304 21.55 -15.69 -5.84
N LEU A 305 21.20 -16.89 -5.36
CA LEU A 305 21.61 -17.36 -4.04
C LEU A 305 23.14 -17.44 -3.93
N MET A 306 23.81 -18.02 -4.91
CA MET A 306 25.27 -18.10 -4.95
C MET A 306 25.92 -16.73 -5.03
N ASP A 307 25.44 -15.86 -5.92
CA ASP A 307 25.95 -14.50 -6.09
C ASP A 307 25.81 -13.68 -4.80
N PHE A 308 24.65 -13.70 -4.15
CA PHE A 308 24.44 -12.94 -2.91
C PHE A 308 25.28 -13.47 -1.75
N ARG A 309 25.39 -14.79 -1.59
CA ARG A 309 26.20 -15.36 -0.51
C ARG A 309 27.68 -15.00 -0.65
N ASN A 310 28.21 -15.04 -1.88
CA ASN A 310 29.59 -14.65 -2.15
C ASN A 310 29.78 -13.13 -1.98
N ARG A 311 28.88 -12.32 -2.54
CA ARG A 311 28.95 -10.86 -2.48
C ARG A 311 28.87 -10.31 -1.06
N PHE A 312 28.09 -10.95 -0.19
CA PHE A 312 27.85 -10.50 1.18
C PHE A 312 28.56 -11.34 2.24
N ASP A 313 29.51 -12.20 1.83
CA ASP A 313 30.26 -13.12 2.68
C ASP A 313 29.36 -13.76 3.76
N SER A 314 28.35 -14.50 3.29
CA SER A 314 27.37 -15.10 4.18
C SER A 314 27.79 -16.47 4.67
N GLN A 315 27.91 -16.58 5.99
CA GLN A 315 28.22 -17.81 6.72
C GLN A 315 26.96 -18.43 7.36
N ALA A 316 25.77 -18.09 6.85
CA ALA A 316 24.51 -18.61 7.34
C ALA A 316 24.37 -20.10 6.98
N LYS A 317 24.06 -20.94 7.97
CA LYS A 317 23.80 -22.37 7.80
C LYS A 317 22.36 -22.69 7.39
N GLU A 318 21.51 -21.68 7.31
CA GLU A 318 20.14 -21.82 6.86
C GLU A 318 19.78 -20.70 5.88
N VAL A 319 19.12 -21.08 4.78
CA VAL A 319 18.62 -20.19 3.73
C VAL A 319 17.11 -20.39 3.60
N ILE A 320 16.37 -19.29 3.66
CA ILE A 320 14.92 -19.25 3.49
C ILE A 320 14.61 -18.85 2.05
N THR A 321 13.89 -19.71 1.33
CA THR A 321 13.51 -19.50 -0.09
C THR A 321 11.99 -19.63 -0.29
N PRO A 322 11.41 -19.04 -1.36
CA PRO A 322 10.00 -19.20 -1.68
C PRO A 322 9.65 -20.58 -2.24
N PHE A 323 10.60 -21.23 -2.91
CA PHE A 323 10.50 -22.57 -3.49
C PHE A 323 11.90 -23.20 -3.55
N ASP A 324 11.98 -24.48 -3.92
CA ASP A 324 13.23 -25.22 -3.99
C ASP A 324 14.08 -24.74 -5.19
N PRO A 325 15.28 -24.17 -4.96
CA PRO A 325 16.19 -23.74 -6.01
C PRO A 325 16.91 -24.90 -6.73
N ASP A 326 16.69 -26.16 -6.35
CA ASP A 326 17.34 -27.34 -6.94
C ASP A 326 18.88 -27.25 -6.91
N ILE A 327 19.40 -26.82 -5.75
CA ILE A 327 20.84 -26.72 -5.52
C ILE A 327 21.20 -27.24 -4.13
N ASN A 328 22.25 -28.05 -4.07
CA ASN A 328 22.80 -28.52 -2.80
C ASN A 328 24.03 -27.69 -2.45
N ILE A 329 23.98 -27.00 -1.31
CA ILE A 329 25.09 -26.21 -0.78
C ILE A 329 25.61 -26.93 0.47
N PRO A 330 26.90 -27.32 0.53
CA PRO A 330 27.47 -27.97 1.69
C PRO A 330 27.24 -27.16 2.97
N ASP A 331 26.86 -27.85 4.07
CA ASP A 331 26.61 -27.26 5.39
C ASP A 331 25.50 -26.19 5.47
N VAL A 332 24.61 -26.15 4.48
CA VAL A 332 23.50 -25.19 4.42
C VAL A 332 22.16 -25.90 4.23
N THR A 333 21.23 -25.64 5.15
CA THR A 333 19.84 -26.13 5.07
C THR A 333 18.99 -25.13 4.31
N ILE A 334 18.32 -25.58 3.24
CA ILE A 334 17.32 -24.78 2.53
C ILE A 334 15.94 -25.02 3.16
N THR A 335 15.27 -23.95 3.56
CA THR A 335 13.99 -23.98 4.27
C THR A 335 12.93 -23.21 3.49
N ILE A 336 11.82 -23.89 3.17
CA ILE A 336 10.65 -23.28 2.52
C ILE A 336 9.53 -23.11 3.56
N PRO A 337 9.34 -21.91 4.14
CA PRO A 337 8.45 -21.72 5.26
C PRO A 337 6.98 -21.65 4.80
N LYS A 338 6.12 -22.45 5.42
CA LYS A 338 4.66 -22.40 5.18
C LYS A 338 3.90 -21.48 6.13
N ARG A 339 4.41 -21.28 7.36
CA ARG A 339 3.79 -20.46 8.42
C ARG A 339 4.83 -20.01 9.47
N GLY A 340 4.51 -18.97 10.25
CA GLY A 340 5.34 -18.46 11.36
C GLY A 340 6.39 -17.42 10.94
N ASP A 341 7.34 -17.12 11.83
CA ASP A 341 8.25 -15.97 11.69
C ASP A 341 9.16 -16.04 10.46
N LYS A 342 9.60 -17.26 10.07
CA LYS A 342 10.38 -17.48 8.84
C LYS A 342 9.58 -17.10 7.59
N LYS A 343 8.26 -17.37 7.58
CA LYS A 343 7.37 -16.95 6.49
C LYS A 343 7.22 -15.43 6.47
N HIS A 344 7.13 -14.79 7.63
CA HIS A 344 7.04 -13.34 7.71
C HIS A 344 8.29 -12.62 7.19
N LEU A 345 9.49 -13.18 7.46
CA LEU A 345 10.75 -12.70 6.87
C LEU A 345 10.77 -12.86 5.34
N LEU A 346 10.30 -13.99 4.83
CA LEU A 346 10.17 -14.21 3.39
C LEU A 346 9.19 -13.20 2.76
N GLU A 347 8.05 -12.94 3.39
CA GLU A 347 7.06 -11.95 2.93
C GLU A 347 7.62 -10.52 2.91
N LEU A 348 8.45 -10.16 3.90
CA LEU A 348 9.15 -8.88 3.92
C LEU A 348 10.13 -8.78 2.75
N SER A 349 10.88 -9.85 2.49
CA SER A 349 11.80 -9.96 1.35
C SER A 349 11.06 -9.80 0.01
N GLU A 350 9.97 -10.54 -0.18
CA GLU A 350 9.11 -10.45 -1.38
C GLU A 350 8.54 -9.05 -1.57
N ARG A 351 8.15 -8.40 -0.46
CA ARG A 351 7.63 -7.03 -0.50
C ARG A 351 8.69 -6.04 -0.95
N ASN A 352 9.93 -6.19 -0.50
CA ASN A 352 11.05 -5.36 -0.96
C ASN A 352 11.31 -5.55 -2.45
N ALA A 353 11.35 -6.81 -2.93
CA ALA A 353 11.48 -7.11 -4.37
C ALA A 353 10.35 -6.45 -5.19
N LYS A 354 9.10 -6.58 -4.74
CA LYS A 354 7.92 -6.01 -5.40
C LYS A 354 7.95 -4.48 -5.44
N HIS A 355 8.42 -3.83 -4.38
CA HIS A 355 8.54 -2.37 -4.36
C HIS A 355 9.59 -1.88 -5.35
N THR A 356 10.77 -2.50 -5.39
CA THR A 356 11.81 -2.15 -6.38
C THR A 356 11.30 -2.36 -7.81
N MET A 357 10.52 -3.42 -8.07
CA MET A 357 9.87 -3.63 -9.37
C MET A 357 8.95 -2.46 -9.77
N ILE A 358 8.05 -2.06 -8.86
CA ILE A 358 7.13 -0.94 -9.09
C ILE A 358 7.91 0.37 -9.29
N GLU A 359 8.98 0.56 -8.51
CA GLU A 359 9.86 1.72 -8.60
C GLU A 359 10.51 1.81 -9.99
N LYS A 360 11.16 0.73 -10.45
CA LYS A 360 11.80 0.67 -11.77
C LYS A 360 10.80 0.81 -12.90
N GLN A 361 9.60 0.27 -12.77
CA GLN A 361 8.52 0.48 -13.74
C GLN A 361 8.14 1.97 -13.83
N LYS A 362 7.93 2.63 -12.68
CA LYS A 362 7.67 4.08 -12.65
C LYS A 362 8.82 4.89 -13.20
N GLN A 363 10.08 4.50 -12.96
CA GLN A 363 11.25 5.17 -13.54
C GLN A 363 11.25 5.03 -15.06
N LYS A 364 10.99 3.84 -15.60
CA LYS A 364 10.83 3.61 -17.05
C LYS A 364 9.70 4.45 -17.64
N ASP A 365 8.58 4.60 -16.92
CA ASP A 365 7.46 5.46 -17.32
C ASP A 365 7.78 6.97 -17.21
N LEU A 366 8.68 7.37 -16.30
CA LEU A 366 9.11 8.76 -16.10
C LEU A 366 10.20 9.21 -17.07
N ILE A 367 11.11 8.30 -17.47
CA ILE A 367 12.21 8.57 -18.40
C ILE A 367 11.68 8.74 -19.83
N ASP A 368 10.60 8.05 -20.19
CA ASP A 368 9.89 8.28 -21.45
C ASP A 368 8.36 8.22 -21.27
N PRO A 369 7.73 9.33 -20.86
CA PRO A 369 6.28 9.43 -20.68
C PRO A 369 5.51 9.11 -21.96
N ASN A 370 6.13 9.37 -23.11
CA ASN A 370 5.53 9.15 -24.42
C ASN A 370 5.71 7.70 -24.89
N ARG A 371 6.67 6.91 -24.37
CA ARG A 371 6.86 5.51 -24.81
C ARG A 371 5.63 4.66 -24.61
N HIS A 372 5.03 4.73 -23.43
CA HIS A 372 3.84 3.93 -23.12
C HIS A 372 2.66 4.34 -24.01
N LYS A 373 2.45 5.64 -24.16
CA LYS A 373 1.44 6.23 -25.04
C LYS A 373 1.67 5.86 -26.51
N ASN A 374 2.88 6.04 -27.03
CA ASN A 374 3.27 5.72 -28.40
C ASN A 374 3.17 4.23 -28.67
N ARG A 375 3.48 3.37 -27.69
CA ARG A 375 3.30 1.92 -27.79
C ARG A 375 1.82 1.55 -27.91
N ILE A 376 0.93 2.13 -27.09
CA ILE A 376 -0.51 1.88 -27.20
C ILE A 376 -1.02 2.38 -28.56
N LEU A 377 -0.63 3.59 -28.97
CA LEU A 377 -1.00 4.17 -30.27
C LEU A 377 -0.51 3.32 -31.46
N ALA A 378 0.71 2.77 -31.38
CA ALA A 378 1.24 1.84 -32.38
C ALA A 378 0.50 0.50 -32.37
N GLN A 379 0.13 0.00 -31.19
CA GLN A 379 -0.69 -1.21 -31.06
C GLN A 379 -2.09 -1.00 -31.66
N MET A 380 -2.74 0.13 -31.35
CA MET A 380 -4.04 0.50 -31.93
C MET A 380 -3.97 0.60 -33.45
N LYS A 381 -2.90 1.22 -33.98
CA LYS A 381 -2.65 1.28 -35.43
C LYS A 381 -2.61 -0.13 -36.04
N LYS A 382 -1.90 -1.07 -35.41
CA LYS A 382 -1.77 -2.45 -35.88
C LYS A 382 -3.08 -3.24 -35.76
N ASP A 383 -3.72 -3.20 -34.59
CA ASP A 383 -4.95 -3.93 -34.27
C ASP A 383 -6.11 -3.49 -35.18
N LEU A 384 -6.23 -2.18 -35.41
CA LEU A 384 -7.28 -1.58 -36.23
C LEU A 384 -6.89 -1.47 -37.72
N ARG A 385 -5.72 -2.01 -38.10
CA ARG A 385 -5.19 -2.01 -39.48
C ARG A 385 -5.16 -0.61 -40.12
N MET A 386 -4.79 0.41 -39.34
CA MET A 386 -4.74 1.80 -39.80
C MET A 386 -3.41 2.14 -40.45
N ASN A 387 -3.44 2.99 -41.48
CA ASN A 387 -2.22 3.48 -42.14
C ASN A 387 -1.52 4.59 -41.33
N VAL A 388 -2.27 5.29 -40.48
CA VAL A 388 -1.81 6.40 -39.64
C VAL A 388 -2.02 6.09 -38.16
N ILE A 389 -1.24 6.74 -37.29
CA ILE A 389 -1.42 6.61 -35.84
C ILE A 389 -2.70 7.34 -35.40
N PRO A 390 -3.60 6.70 -34.63
CA PRO A 390 -4.84 7.33 -34.16
C PRO A 390 -4.61 8.25 -32.95
N SER A 391 -3.89 9.35 -33.12
CA SER A 391 -3.66 10.32 -32.03
C SER A 391 -4.88 11.18 -31.73
N HIS A 392 -5.75 11.43 -32.69
CA HIS A 392 -7.02 12.16 -32.50
C HIS A 392 -8.19 11.24 -32.85
N ILE A 393 -8.98 10.88 -31.83
CA ILE A 393 -10.11 9.96 -31.93
C ILE A 393 -11.38 10.64 -31.40
N GLU A 394 -12.47 10.56 -32.15
CA GLU A 394 -13.80 11.05 -31.72
C GLU A 394 -14.78 9.87 -31.58
N CYS A 395 -15.55 9.82 -30.49
CA CYS A 395 -16.56 8.79 -30.26
C CYS A 395 -17.94 9.43 -30.12
N PHE A 396 -18.93 8.86 -30.82
CA PHE A 396 -20.32 9.33 -30.87
C PHE A 396 -21.26 8.33 -30.19
N ASP A 397 -22.16 8.83 -29.34
CA ASP A 397 -23.26 8.09 -28.72
C ASP A 397 -24.58 8.83 -28.98
N ASN A 398 -25.61 8.10 -29.40
CA ASN A 398 -26.97 8.63 -29.52
C ASN A 398 -27.77 8.21 -28.29
N SER A 399 -28.20 9.20 -27.52
CA SER A 399 -29.02 8.99 -26.33
C SER A 399 -30.46 9.44 -26.61
N ASN A 400 -31.39 8.49 -26.71
CA ASN A 400 -32.82 8.79 -26.79
C ASN A 400 -33.50 8.54 -25.44
N PHE A 401 -34.04 9.59 -24.84
CA PHE A 401 -34.85 9.50 -23.63
C PHE A 401 -36.30 9.89 -23.97
N GLN A 402 -37.17 8.88 -24.08
CA GLN A 402 -38.64 8.97 -24.17
C GLN A 402 -39.21 10.28 -24.76
N GLY A 403 -39.24 10.38 -26.08
CA GLY A 403 -40.20 11.23 -26.80
C GLY A 403 -39.66 12.55 -27.34
N ASP A 404 -39.13 13.45 -26.50
CA ASP A 404 -39.26 14.87 -26.87
C ASP A 404 -38.02 15.61 -27.36
N TYR A 405 -36.79 15.12 -27.19
CA TYR A 405 -35.61 15.76 -27.84
C TYR A 405 -34.44 14.78 -28.01
N PRO A 406 -34.16 14.28 -29.23
CA PRO A 406 -32.98 13.46 -29.46
C PRO A 406 -31.70 14.29 -29.29
N VAL A 407 -30.73 13.75 -28.53
CA VAL A 407 -29.43 14.38 -28.28
C VAL A 407 -28.33 13.38 -28.56
N ALA A 408 -27.32 13.81 -29.31
CA ALA A 408 -26.09 13.05 -29.49
C ALA A 408 -24.96 13.64 -28.66
N ALA A 409 -24.13 12.76 -28.11
CA ALA A 409 -22.92 13.10 -27.38
C ALA A 409 -21.70 12.74 -28.21
N MET A 410 -20.75 13.67 -28.29
CA MET A 410 -19.43 13.41 -28.86
C MET A 410 -18.35 13.69 -27.82
N VAL A 411 -17.46 12.71 -27.62
CA VAL A 411 -16.27 12.84 -26.79
C VAL A 411 -15.03 12.72 -27.65
N GLN A 412 -14.00 13.49 -27.29
CA GLN A 412 -12.74 13.54 -28.02
C GLN A 412 -11.63 12.98 -27.14
N PHE A 413 -10.84 12.06 -27.68
CA PHE A 413 -9.60 11.62 -27.06
C PHE A 413 -8.42 12.11 -27.90
N LEU A 414 -7.43 12.68 -27.21
CA LEU A 414 -6.13 12.97 -27.78
C LEU A 414 -5.14 12.02 -27.13
N ASP A 415 -4.43 11.27 -27.96
CA ASP A 415 -3.35 10.39 -27.55
C ASP A 415 -3.77 9.38 -26.47
N THR A 416 -4.91 8.72 -26.67
CA THR A 416 -5.55 7.77 -25.75
C THR A 416 -6.16 8.37 -24.47
N LEU A 417 -6.06 9.70 -24.28
CA LEU A 417 -6.56 10.40 -23.09
C LEU A 417 -7.78 11.28 -23.39
N PRO A 418 -8.75 11.39 -22.47
CA PRO A 418 -9.92 12.24 -22.65
C PRO A 418 -9.56 13.74 -22.77
N ASN A 419 -9.95 14.38 -23.87
CA ASN A 419 -9.84 15.82 -24.06
C ASN A 419 -11.20 16.51 -23.87
N LYS A 420 -11.53 16.85 -22.62
CA LYS A 420 -12.81 17.48 -22.25
C LYS A 420 -13.12 18.77 -23.00
N LYS A 421 -12.10 19.54 -23.43
CA LYS A 421 -12.29 20.77 -24.22
C LYS A 421 -12.92 20.48 -25.59
N GLY A 422 -12.72 19.28 -26.12
CA GLY A 422 -13.26 18.82 -27.41
C GLY A 422 -14.69 18.26 -27.35
N TYR A 423 -15.23 18.01 -26.16
CA TYR A 423 -16.53 17.35 -26.02
C TYR A 423 -17.68 18.23 -26.52
N ARG A 424 -18.68 17.66 -27.19
CA ARG A 424 -19.83 18.41 -27.71
C ARG A 424 -21.13 17.64 -27.51
N HIS A 425 -22.18 18.38 -27.16
CA HIS A 425 -23.57 17.90 -27.26
C HIS A 425 -24.21 18.47 -28.52
N TYR A 426 -24.99 17.64 -29.16
CA TYR A 426 -25.66 17.96 -30.41
C TYR A 426 -27.16 17.77 -30.21
N ASN A 427 -27.89 18.89 -30.19
CA ASN A 427 -29.34 18.85 -30.34
C ASN A 427 -29.65 18.54 -31.80
N ILE A 428 -30.42 17.48 -32.03
CA ILE A 428 -30.87 17.05 -33.36
C ILE A 428 -31.98 18.01 -33.80
N LYS A 429 -31.92 18.52 -35.03
CA LYS A 429 -32.86 19.53 -35.53
C LYS A 429 -33.68 19.06 -36.73
N THR A 430 -33.12 18.17 -37.53
CA THR A 430 -33.68 17.81 -38.86
C THR A 430 -34.37 16.45 -38.88
N VAL A 431 -34.39 15.76 -37.75
CA VAL A 431 -34.97 14.41 -37.62
C VAL A 431 -36.21 14.49 -36.75
N GLU A 432 -37.34 14.05 -37.30
CA GLU A 432 -38.60 13.89 -36.58
C GLU A 432 -38.68 12.48 -35.97
N GLY A 433 -39.05 12.41 -34.68
CA GLY A 433 -39.17 11.16 -33.94
C GLY A 433 -37.83 10.50 -33.53
N PRO A 434 -37.89 9.37 -32.80
CA PRO A 434 -36.71 8.67 -32.29
C PRO A 434 -36.02 7.83 -33.38
N ASN A 435 -35.42 8.49 -34.37
CA ASN A 435 -34.65 7.83 -35.43
C ASN A 435 -33.14 7.99 -35.19
N ASP A 436 -32.53 6.97 -34.58
CA ASP A 436 -31.10 6.97 -34.24
C ASP A 436 -30.19 7.01 -35.47
N PHE A 437 -30.60 6.39 -36.57
CA PHE A 437 -29.81 6.35 -37.80
C PHE A 437 -29.71 7.74 -38.44
N ALA A 438 -30.86 8.39 -38.61
CA ALA A 438 -30.90 9.75 -39.15
C ALA A 438 -30.21 10.75 -38.22
N SER A 439 -30.34 10.58 -36.90
CA SER A 439 -29.68 11.43 -35.91
C SER A 439 -28.16 11.32 -35.99
N MET A 440 -27.62 10.11 -36.15
CA MET A 440 -26.18 9.89 -36.36
C MET A 440 -25.69 10.54 -37.66
N GLU A 441 -26.45 10.39 -38.75
CA GLU A 441 -26.14 10.99 -40.05
C GLU A 441 -26.06 12.53 -39.96
N GLU A 442 -27.05 13.18 -39.31
CA GLU A 442 -27.06 14.63 -39.09
C GLU A 442 -25.82 15.10 -38.31
N VAL A 443 -25.51 14.42 -37.20
CA VAL A 443 -24.46 14.85 -36.26
C VAL A 443 -23.08 14.74 -36.88
N VAL A 444 -22.80 13.61 -37.51
CA VAL A 444 -21.53 13.36 -38.20
C VAL A 444 -21.34 14.38 -39.33
N LYS A 445 -22.36 14.57 -40.18
CA LYS A 445 -22.32 15.58 -41.26
C LYS A 445 -22.05 16.97 -40.70
N ARG A 446 -22.83 17.41 -39.70
CA ARG A 446 -22.72 18.74 -39.10
C ARG A 446 -21.36 18.99 -38.45
N ARG A 447 -20.79 18.00 -37.73
CA ARG A 447 -19.48 18.12 -37.08
C ARG A 447 -18.39 18.31 -38.13
N TYR A 448 -18.32 17.43 -39.11
CA TYR A 448 -17.20 17.41 -40.05
C TYR A 448 -17.31 18.46 -41.14
N SER A 449 -18.50 18.83 -41.61
CA SER A 449 -18.69 20.00 -42.48
C SER A 449 -18.15 21.27 -41.81
N ARG A 450 -18.43 21.46 -40.52
CA ARG A 450 -17.92 22.61 -39.77
C ARG A 450 -16.39 22.59 -39.64
N LEU A 451 -15.79 21.42 -39.35
CA LEU A 451 -14.33 21.31 -39.27
C LEU A 451 -13.64 21.61 -40.61
N LEU A 452 -14.25 21.18 -41.72
CA LEU A 452 -13.79 21.51 -43.07
C LEU A 452 -13.88 23.02 -43.34
N HIS A 453 -15.02 23.65 -43.04
CA HIS A 453 -15.18 25.10 -43.22
C HIS A 453 -14.22 25.93 -42.35
N GLU A 454 -13.95 25.47 -41.11
CA GLU A 454 -13.04 26.15 -40.18
C GLU A 454 -11.56 25.79 -40.41
N ASN A 455 -11.22 24.98 -41.43
CA ASN A 455 -9.87 24.47 -41.69
C ASN A 455 -9.18 23.87 -40.45
N LYS A 456 -9.93 23.13 -39.64
CA LYS A 456 -9.42 22.47 -38.43
C LYS A 456 -9.01 21.02 -38.71
N SER A 457 -8.08 20.52 -37.90
CA SER A 457 -7.59 19.13 -37.99
C SER A 457 -8.72 18.11 -37.81
N LEU A 458 -8.79 17.16 -38.74
CA LEU A 458 -9.71 16.02 -38.68
C LEU A 458 -9.18 14.92 -37.74
N PRO A 459 -10.06 14.09 -37.15
CA PRO A 459 -9.63 12.90 -36.44
C PRO A 459 -9.11 11.83 -37.42
N GLN A 460 -8.22 10.97 -36.94
CA GLN A 460 -7.78 9.80 -37.71
C GLN A 460 -8.73 8.61 -37.55
N LEU A 461 -9.46 8.55 -36.43
CA LEU A 461 -10.42 7.49 -36.13
C LEU A 461 -11.72 8.04 -35.56
N ILE A 462 -12.83 7.54 -36.07
CA ILE A 462 -14.19 7.80 -35.59
C ILE A 462 -14.75 6.50 -35.03
N ILE A 463 -15.32 6.56 -33.84
CA ILE A 463 -15.98 5.43 -33.19
C ILE A 463 -17.46 5.76 -33.01
N VAL A 464 -18.33 4.85 -33.42
CA VAL A 464 -19.78 4.97 -33.27
C VAL A 464 -20.25 3.95 -32.24
N ASP A 465 -20.91 4.37 -31.16
CA ASP A 465 -21.54 3.45 -30.17
C ASP A 465 -22.83 2.86 -30.73
N GLY A 466 -22.67 1.93 -31.66
CA GLY A 466 -23.78 1.23 -32.29
C GLY A 466 -23.32 0.14 -33.25
N GLY A 467 -24.26 -0.75 -33.57
CA GLY A 467 -24.04 -1.80 -34.55
C GLY A 467 -24.00 -1.28 -35.99
N LYS A 468 -24.01 -2.22 -36.94
CA LYS A 468 -23.88 -1.97 -38.39
C LYS A 468 -24.78 -0.86 -38.94
N GLY A 469 -26.02 -0.75 -38.47
CA GLY A 469 -26.96 0.28 -38.93
C GLY A 469 -26.45 1.71 -38.65
N GLN A 470 -26.02 2.00 -37.42
CA GLN A 470 -25.55 3.34 -37.05
C GLN A 470 -24.22 3.67 -37.72
N LEU A 471 -23.35 2.67 -37.84
CA LEU A 471 -22.11 2.78 -38.61
C LEU A 471 -22.40 3.13 -40.08
N SER A 472 -23.34 2.44 -40.72
CA SER A 472 -23.73 2.71 -42.12
C SER A 472 -24.25 4.14 -42.31
N SER A 473 -25.03 4.66 -41.36
CA SER A 473 -25.52 6.05 -41.39
C SER A 473 -24.39 7.07 -41.25
N ALA A 474 -23.44 6.82 -40.34
CA ALA A 474 -22.25 7.67 -40.21
C ALA A 474 -21.37 7.64 -41.46
N VAL A 475 -21.22 6.47 -42.09
CA VAL A 475 -20.51 6.30 -43.37
C VAL A 475 -21.19 7.11 -44.49
N LYS A 476 -22.52 7.06 -44.59
CA LYS A 476 -23.29 7.85 -45.56
C LYS A 476 -23.04 9.35 -45.39
N ALA A 477 -23.01 9.85 -44.14
CA ALA A 477 -22.68 11.23 -43.84
C ALA A 477 -21.26 11.61 -44.29
N LEU A 478 -20.27 10.76 -44.05
CA LEU A 478 -18.88 11.00 -44.47
C LEU A 478 -18.70 10.94 -46.00
N LYS A 479 -19.40 10.03 -46.70
CA LYS A 479 -19.41 9.96 -48.17
C LYS A 479 -19.97 11.25 -48.77
N ALA A 480 -21.07 11.79 -48.21
CA ALA A 480 -21.70 13.02 -48.68
C ALA A 480 -20.80 14.27 -48.60
N ILE A 481 -19.76 14.27 -47.76
CA ILE A 481 -18.82 15.38 -47.57
C ILE A 481 -17.41 15.06 -48.08
N GLY A 482 -17.21 13.96 -48.80
CA GLY A 482 -15.92 13.59 -49.40
C GLY A 482 -14.81 13.25 -48.39
N LEU A 483 -15.18 12.76 -47.20
CA LEU A 483 -14.24 12.36 -46.14
C LEU A 483 -14.14 10.84 -45.95
N TYR A 484 -15.02 10.07 -46.59
CA TYR A 484 -14.90 8.62 -46.61
C TYR A 484 -13.57 8.19 -47.26
N GLY A 485 -12.85 7.26 -46.65
CA GLY A 485 -11.50 6.85 -47.06
C GLY A 485 -10.36 7.74 -46.55
N LYS A 486 -10.66 8.97 -46.09
CA LYS A 486 -9.65 9.86 -45.45
C LYS A 486 -9.59 9.68 -43.93
N ILE A 487 -10.72 9.33 -43.32
CA ILE A 487 -10.84 9.08 -41.88
C ILE A 487 -11.28 7.63 -41.68
N ALA A 488 -10.61 6.90 -40.79
CA ALA A 488 -11.06 5.56 -40.41
C ALA A 488 -12.31 5.68 -39.53
N ILE A 489 -13.29 4.82 -39.74
CA ILE A 489 -14.52 4.78 -38.94
C ILE A 489 -14.84 3.34 -38.57
N ILE A 490 -15.21 3.12 -37.31
CA ILE A 490 -15.60 1.81 -36.78
C ILE A 490 -16.86 1.93 -35.90
N GLY A 491 -17.66 0.88 -35.86
CA GLY A 491 -18.78 0.74 -34.92
C GLY A 491 -18.41 -0.21 -33.78
N ILE A 492 -18.85 0.07 -32.55
CA ILE A 492 -18.72 -0.85 -31.41
C ILE A 492 -20.11 -1.30 -30.93
N ALA A 493 -20.33 -2.61 -30.85
CA ALA A 493 -21.59 -3.18 -30.37
C ALA A 493 -21.53 -3.58 -28.88
N LYS A 494 -22.61 -3.33 -28.13
CA LYS A 494 -22.67 -3.49 -26.65
C LYS A 494 -22.53 -4.92 -26.11
N ARG A 495 -22.83 -5.98 -26.87
CA ARG A 495 -22.89 -7.36 -26.32
C ARG A 495 -21.52 -8.01 -26.12
N LEU A 496 -20.67 -7.98 -27.13
CA LEU A 496 -19.36 -8.65 -27.11
C LEU A 496 -18.20 -7.71 -27.44
N GLU A 497 -18.48 -6.41 -27.52
CA GLU A 497 -17.49 -5.37 -27.89
C GLU A 497 -16.84 -5.64 -29.25
N GLU A 498 -17.64 -6.24 -30.12
CA GLU A 498 -17.37 -6.47 -31.52
C GLU A 498 -17.15 -5.13 -32.23
N LEU A 499 -16.04 -5.06 -32.96
CA LEU A 499 -15.73 -3.93 -33.81
C LEU A 499 -16.18 -4.22 -35.23
N TYR A 500 -17.01 -3.33 -35.78
CA TYR A 500 -17.50 -3.41 -37.15
C TYR A 500 -16.78 -2.39 -38.02
N PHE A 501 -16.21 -2.85 -39.12
CA PHE A 501 -15.71 -1.98 -40.18
C PHE A 501 -16.82 -1.73 -41.22
N PRO A 502 -16.77 -0.58 -41.93
CA PRO A 502 -17.66 -0.33 -43.06
C PRO A 502 -17.53 -1.44 -44.09
N GLU A 503 -18.65 -1.84 -44.69
CA GLU A 503 -18.71 -2.80 -45.81
C GLU A 503 -18.30 -4.25 -45.43
N ASP A 504 -17.77 -4.49 -44.23
CA ASP A 504 -17.47 -5.83 -43.71
C ASP A 504 -18.70 -6.49 -43.06
N SER A 505 -18.95 -7.74 -43.44
CA SER A 505 -20.02 -8.56 -42.87
C SER A 505 -19.64 -9.21 -41.53
N VAL A 506 -18.34 -9.35 -41.25
CA VAL A 506 -17.80 -10.05 -40.08
C VAL A 506 -17.18 -9.04 -39.09
N PRO A 507 -17.52 -9.10 -37.79
CA PRO A 507 -16.88 -8.26 -36.79
C PRO A 507 -15.42 -8.68 -36.52
N LEU A 508 -14.58 -7.71 -36.20
CA LEU A 508 -13.25 -7.94 -35.67
C LEU A 508 -13.33 -8.18 -34.15
N TYR A 509 -12.83 -9.34 -33.72
CA TYR A 509 -12.65 -9.66 -32.30
C TYR A 509 -11.23 -9.29 -31.87
N ILE A 510 -11.11 -8.42 -30.87
CA ILE A 510 -9.85 -8.12 -30.19
C ILE A 510 -9.88 -8.81 -28.82
N ASP A 511 -8.74 -9.34 -28.39
CA ASP A 511 -8.59 -9.92 -27.05
C ASP A 511 -9.02 -8.93 -25.96
N LYS A 512 -9.82 -9.40 -24.99
CA LYS A 512 -10.36 -8.58 -23.88
C LYS A 512 -9.28 -7.94 -23.01
N THR A 513 -8.09 -8.51 -23.00
CA THR A 513 -6.93 -8.00 -22.27
C THR A 513 -6.17 -6.92 -23.04
N SER A 514 -6.43 -6.78 -24.36
CA SER A 514 -5.79 -5.79 -25.23
C SER A 514 -6.02 -4.37 -24.75
N GLU A 515 -4.97 -3.56 -24.84
CA GLU A 515 -5.02 -2.13 -24.50
C GLU A 515 -5.84 -1.33 -25.51
N THR A 516 -5.86 -1.74 -26.78
CA THR A 516 -6.70 -1.12 -27.82
C THR A 516 -8.17 -1.17 -27.44
N LEU A 517 -8.66 -2.36 -27.06
CA LEU A 517 -10.06 -2.54 -26.68
C LEU A 517 -10.40 -1.74 -25.43
N LYS A 518 -9.52 -1.73 -24.41
CA LYS A 518 -9.70 -0.93 -23.18
C LYS A 518 -9.81 0.57 -23.46
N VAL A 519 -9.04 1.11 -24.41
CA VAL A 519 -9.16 2.52 -24.81
C VAL A 519 -10.52 2.78 -25.46
N ILE A 520 -10.93 1.93 -26.40
CA ILE A 520 -12.23 2.05 -27.08
C ILE A 520 -13.41 1.94 -26.09
N GLN A 521 -13.38 0.96 -25.19
CA GLN A 521 -14.36 0.82 -24.09
C GLN A 521 -14.46 2.10 -23.28
N ARG A 522 -13.31 2.63 -22.84
CA ARG A 522 -13.26 3.87 -22.05
C ARG A 522 -13.85 5.05 -22.81
N MET A 523 -13.63 5.14 -24.12
CA MET A 523 -14.24 6.18 -24.97
C MET A 523 -15.76 6.03 -25.04
N ARG A 524 -16.26 4.80 -25.27
CA ARG A 524 -17.70 4.50 -25.29
C ARG A 524 -18.36 4.86 -23.96
N ASP A 525 -17.81 4.37 -22.85
CA ASP A 525 -18.36 4.59 -21.52
C ASP A 525 -18.36 6.09 -21.16
N GLU A 526 -17.34 6.82 -21.59
CA GLU A 526 -17.25 8.27 -21.41
C GLU A 526 -18.25 9.04 -22.30
N ALA A 527 -18.47 8.60 -23.54
CA ALA A 527 -19.50 9.13 -24.44
C ALA A 527 -20.90 8.94 -23.84
N HIS A 528 -21.19 7.73 -23.38
CA HIS A 528 -22.45 7.36 -22.75
C HIS A 528 -22.68 8.17 -21.45
N ARG A 529 -21.66 8.27 -20.59
CA ARG A 529 -21.69 9.09 -19.37
C ARG A 529 -21.97 10.56 -19.71
N PHE A 530 -21.34 11.08 -20.75
CA PHE A 530 -21.49 12.47 -21.18
C PHE A 530 -22.89 12.74 -21.75
N GLY A 531 -23.48 11.79 -22.48
CA GLY A 531 -24.87 11.83 -22.94
C GLY A 531 -25.88 11.88 -21.78
N ILE A 532 -25.79 10.93 -20.84
CA ILE A 532 -26.70 10.85 -19.67
C ILE A 532 -26.66 12.15 -18.84
N THR A 533 -25.47 12.73 -18.65
CA THR A 533 -25.30 13.94 -17.84
C THR A 533 -26.05 15.14 -18.44
N HIS A 534 -26.13 15.23 -19.77
CA HIS A 534 -26.82 16.31 -20.47
C HIS A 534 -28.34 16.19 -20.31
N HIS A 535 -28.88 14.98 -20.45
CA HIS A 535 -30.30 14.73 -20.21
C HIS A 535 -30.69 15.11 -18.78
N ARG A 536 -29.89 14.73 -17.77
CA ARG A 536 -30.15 15.13 -16.37
C ARG A 536 -30.23 16.66 -16.20
N LYS A 537 -29.27 17.42 -16.77
CA LYS A 537 -29.27 18.89 -16.69
C LYS A 537 -30.41 19.54 -17.46
N LYS A 538 -30.83 18.96 -18.60
CA LYS A 538 -31.98 19.45 -19.39
C LYS A 538 -33.30 19.18 -18.67
N PHE A 539 -33.43 18.04 -17.99
CA PHE A 539 -34.54 17.78 -17.06
C PHE A 539 -34.56 18.77 -15.90
N GLU A 540 -33.41 19.03 -15.27
CA GLU A 540 -33.30 20.01 -14.19
C GLU A 540 -33.73 21.42 -14.61
N LYS A 541 -33.49 21.84 -15.86
CA LYS A 541 -33.91 23.15 -16.39
C LYS A 541 -35.32 23.17 -16.98
N GLY A 542 -35.76 22.10 -17.62
CA GLY A 542 -37.07 22.02 -18.30
C GLY A 542 -38.26 21.89 -17.35
N THR A 543 -38.05 21.35 -16.14
CA THR A 543 -39.10 21.24 -15.12
C THR A 543 -39.24 22.51 -14.25
N ILE A 544 -38.44 23.56 -14.49
CA ILE A 544 -38.47 24.83 -13.75
C ILE A 544 -39.62 25.73 -14.21
N LYS A 545 -40.83 25.23 -14.04
CA LYS A 545 -42.08 25.91 -13.68
C LYS A 545 -43.09 24.81 -13.30
N SER A 546 -42.70 23.94 -12.37
CA SER A 546 -43.61 22.90 -11.88
C SER A 546 -44.61 23.53 -10.91
N GLU A 547 -45.87 23.09 -10.96
CA GLU A 547 -46.93 23.42 -9.99
C GLU A 547 -46.49 23.22 -8.52
N LEU A 548 -45.49 22.35 -8.27
CA LEU A 548 -44.92 22.11 -6.95
C LEU A 548 -44.04 23.26 -6.43
N THR A 549 -43.35 23.97 -7.32
CA THR A 549 -42.49 25.11 -6.95
C THR A 549 -43.28 26.41 -6.76
N SER A 550 -44.57 26.44 -7.14
CA SER A 550 -45.50 27.54 -6.85
C SER A 550 -46.21 27.40 -5.49
N ILE A 551 -46.04 26.27 -4.79
CA ILE A 551 -46.63 26.07 -3.46
C ILE A 551 -45.79 26.82 -2.43
N GLU A 552 -46.40 27.76 -1.72
CA GLU A 552 -45.72 28.52 -0.67
C GLU A 552 -45.21 27.59 0.44
N GLY A 553 -43.94 27.72 0.82
CA GLY A 553 -43.26 26.82 1.75
C GLY A 553 -42.62 25.56 1.13
N VAL A 554 -42.77 25.32 -0.17
CA VAL A 554 -42.14 24.20 -0.89
C VAL A 554 -40.99 24.70 -1.76
N GLY A 555 -39.76 24.60 -1.21
CA GLY A 555 -38.55 24.97 -1.95
C GLY A 555 -38.14 23.97 -3.04
N PHE A 556 -37.30 24.43 -3.98
CA PHE A 556 -36.79 23.68 -5.13
C PHE A 556 -36.26 22.27 -4.78
N SER A 557 -35.50 22.15 -3.69
CA SER A 557 -34.93 20.87 -3.23
C SER A 557 -36.00 19.85 -2.81
N THR A 558 -37.17 20.32 -2.38
CA THR A 558 -38.30 19.47 -1.95
C THR A 558 -39.07 18.96 -3.16
N ALA A 559 -39.34 19.85 -4.13
CA ALA A 559 -39.98 19.48 -5.40
C ALA A 559 -39.12 18.46 -6.19
N GLN A 560 -37.80 18.64 -6.21
CA GLN A 560 -36.87 17.73 -6.87
C GLN A 560 -36.89 16.32 -6.24
N LYS A 561 -36.87 16.23 -4.89
CA LYS A 561 -36.95 14.93 -4.18
C LYS A 561 -38.23 14.17 -4.49
N LEU A 562 -39.36 14.87 -4.55
CA LEU A 562 -40.65 14.26 -4.89
C LEU A 562 -40.69 13.80 -6.34
N LEU A 563 -40.22 14.61 -7.29
CA LEU A 563 -40.20 14.25 -8.70
C LEU A 563 -39.25 13.08 -8.98
N TRP A 564 -38.11 12.97 -8.29
CA TRP A 564 -37.24 11.80 -8.41
C TRP A 564 -37.90 10.52 -7.90
N LYS A 565 -38.66 10.58 -6.81
CA LYS A 565 -39.32 9.39 -6.24
C LYS A 565 -40.57 8.98 -7.01
N PHE A 566 -41.43 9.95 -7.34
CA PHE A 566 -42.77 9.72 -7.87
C PHE A 566 -42.89 9.98 -9.38
N LYS A 567 -41.84 10.49 -10.03
CA LYS A 567 -41.69 10.71 -11.48
C LYS A 567 -42.61 11.76 -12.12
N SER A 568 -43.80 12.05 -11.58
CA SER A 568 -44.71 13.07 -12.11
C SER A 568 -45.57 13.76 -11.04
N VAL A 569 -46.01 14.99 -11.31
CA VAL A 569 -46.91 15.76 -10.42
C VAL A 569 -48.27 15.07 -10.27
N LYS A 570 -48.81 14.47 -11.34
CA LYS A 570 -50.06 13.68 -11.30
C LYS A 570 -49.97 12.54 -10.27
N LYS A 571 -48.82 11.87 -10.19
CA LYS A 571 -48.61 10.77 -9.24
C LYS A 571 -48.47 11.29 -7.81
N ILE A 572 -47.81 12.42 -7.63
CA ILE A 572 -47.67 13.09 -6.32
C ILE A 572 -49.05 13.51 -5.78
N ARG A 573 -49.96 13.99 -6.64
CA ARG A 573 -51.33 14.41 -6.28
C ARG A 573 -52.14 13.30 -5.61
N VAL A 574 -52.00 12.06 -6.06
CA VAL A 574 -52.75 10.90 -5.55
C VAL A 574 -51.98 10.09 -4.50
N THR A 575 -50.79 10.56 -4.09
CA THR A 575 -49.94 9.86 -3.12
C THR A 575 -50.41 10.14 -1.69
N SER A 576 -50.39 9.10 -0.84
CA SER A 576 -50.81 9.21 0.56
C SER A 576 -49.91 10.17 1.36
N LEU A 577 -50.46 10.80 2.40
CA LEU A 577 -49.71 11.70 3.29
C LEU A 577 -48.55 10.97 3.99
N VAL A 578 -48.69 9.67 4.25
CA VAL A 578 -47.65 8.83 4.86
C VAL A 578 -46.45 8.69 3.90
N ASP A 579 -46.71 8.39 2.63
CA ASP A 579 -45.67 8.21 1.61
C ASP A 579 -44.96 9.52 1.27
N LEU A 580 -45.70 10.64 1.23
CA LEU A 580 -45.11 11.97 1.09
C LEU A 580 -44.23 12.31 2.31
N SER A 581 -44.70 12.02 3.53
CA SER A 581 -43.96 12.29 4.78
C SER A 581 -42.64 11.53 4.84
N ASN A 582 -42.60 10.31 4.33
CA ASN A 582 -41.38 9.49 4.27
C ASN A 582 -40.28 10.10 3.40
N VAL A 583 -40.64 10.93 2.41
CA VAL A 583 -39.66 11.49 1.45
C VAL A 583 -39.20 12.90 1.84
N ILE A 584 -40.11 13.73 2.38
CA ILE A 584 -39.87 15.17 2.59
C ILE A 584 -40.14 15.67 4.02
N GLY A 585 -40.52 14.77 4.94
CA GLY A 585 -40.87 15.10 6.32
C GLY A 585 -42.33 15.55 6.49
N LYS A 586 -42.86 15.35 7.71
CA LYS A 586 -44.29 15.54 8.03
C LYS A 586 -44.82 16.96 7.77
N SER A 587 -44.02 18.00 8.03
CA SER A 587 -44.43 19.40 7.87
C SER A 587 -44.67 19.75 6.40
N LYS A 588 -43.72 19.42 5.53
CA LYS A 588 -43.81 19.71 4.08
C LYS A 588 -44.80 18.79 3.37
N ALA A 589 -44.92 17.54 3.81
CA ALA A 589 -45.92 16.62 3.28
C ALA A 589 -47.36 17.10 3.53
N LYS A 590 -47.64 17.67 4.70
CA LYS A 590 -48.94 18.29 5.00
C LYS A 590 -49.26 19.43 4.04
N ILE A 591 -48.32 20.35 3.81
CA ILE A 591 -48.51 21.52 2.90
C ILE A 591 -48.86 21.07 1.48
N ILE A 592 -48.14 20.07 0.97
CA ILE A 592 -48.35 19.57 -0.40
C ILE A 592 -49.66 18.78 -0.52
N PHE A 593 -49.95 17.94 0.48
CA PHE A 593 -51.20 17.19 0.51
C PHE A 593 -52.43 18.10 0.64
N SER A 594 -52.35 19.15 1.47
CA SER A 594 -53.43 20.14 1.58
C SER A 594 -53.60 20.94 0.30
N TYR A 595 -52.52 21.35 -0.36
CA TYR A 595 -52.60 22.09 -1.63
C TYR A 595 -53.36 21.32 -2.73
N PHE A 596 -53.15 20.00 -2.80
CA PHE A 596 -53.78 19.16 -3.81
C PHE A 596 -55.19 18.67 -3.47
N ASN A 597 -55.55 18.65 -2.19
CA ASN A 597 -56.86 18.17 -1.70
C ASN A 597 -57.82 19.27 -1.24
N ASN A 598 -57.37 20.52 -1.04
CA ASN A 598 -58.25 21.67 -0.73
C ASN A 598 -58.72 22.44 -1.98
N LYS A 599 -58.74 21.81 -3.16
CA LYS A 599 -59.44 22.37 -4.33
C LYS A 599 -60.86 21.81 -4.37
N ASP A 600 -61.66 22.20 -3.39
CA ASP A 600 -63.13 22.18 -3.39
C ASP A 600 -63.61 23.34 -2.48
N VAL A 601 -63.45 24.56 -3.00
CA VAL A 601 -64.40 25.69 -2.90
C VAL A 601 -64.25 26.52 -4.16
#